data_AF-A0A543FJE1-F1
#
_entry.id   AF-A0A543FJE1-F1
#
_cell.length_a   1.000
_cell.length_b   1.000
_cell.length_c   1.000
_cell.angle_alpha   90.00
_cell.angle_beta   90.00
_cell.angle_gamma   90.00
#
_symmetry.space_group_name_H-M   'P 1'
#
loop_
_entity.id
_entity.type
_entity.pdbx_description
1 polymer ?
#
loop_
_entity_poly.entity_id
_entity_poly.type
_entity_poly.pdbx_seq_one_letter_code
_entity_poly.pdbx_strand_id
1 'polypeptide(L)'
;MTALIDVRDLGWRPGAPDAGEALQGAIGAARTAGPGARLLLPPGDFHVWPETSIHRELFVSNTVGIDPRYTTKSIGMLLDDVRDLTVIAAGARLVVHGRQTALAVVDGRGVTVEGLEVDWAVPTVIDVTVADTGVDADGAWRVLTVPQQNDFTIDGTDVVWLSELSPYAGVRYWSGRNALAYSQVCDPATGRVRREPCPLFDEVVDVVRLDAWTLRISYATASSPGDRGLVYQLRETDRDHPGMLVLDSADVALRRLRVDFLHGFGLLAQNSADVTLDGVVFRAPEGTGRVTAGFADFVQCSGVRGRVDIRGCEFDGPHDDPVNVHGTYLAVTEAEPTRLTLEYRHSETAGFAAFGDGDVIELVDRRTLQPVHTTSVHDVTGPTGRDLASASAPTRVGLADPLPPEVHAAAREGMLAAENVTRTPEVSITGCTFRRVPTRAILVTTRRPVRIEGCRFESIAMPCIQIAADASDWWESGPVTDVTIVGNTFRDVTAGVLEVAPGIAAGSAPVHGTVRFEDNDVELTDPLLADLRGLRTFVARANHVHGPGGDRPVIRVDAAVRDRGSCR
;
A
#
# COMPACT_ATOMS: atom_id res chain seq x y z
N MET A 1 27.31 15.72 23.32
CA MET A 1 27.16 14.26 23.58
C MET A 1 25.80 13.87 23.04
N THR A 2 25.72 12.84 22.22
CA THR A 2 24.46 12.29 21.70
C THR A 2 23.69 11.64 22.84
N ALA A 3 22.48 12.11 23.15
CA ALA A 3 21.67 11.53 24.23
C ALA A 3 21.18 10.13 23.83
N LEU A 4 21.47 9.12 24.66
CA LEU A 4 20.90 7.78 24.52
C LEU A 4 19.76 7.65 25.53
N ILE A 5 18.55 7.44 25.03
CA ILE A 5 17.36 7.15 25.82
C ILE A 5 17.10 5.65 25.73
N ASP A 6 17.16 4.95 26.85
CA ASP A 6 16.78 3.55 26.95
C ASP A 6 15.34 3.47 27.45
N VAL A 7 14.45 2.81 26.71
CA VAL A 7 13.03 2.67 27.10
C VAL A 7 12.86 2.00 28.48
N ARG A 8 13.85 1.23 28.95
CA ARG A 8 13.84 0.64 30.30
C ARG A 8 13.91 1.71 31.40
N ASP A 9 14.56 2.83 31.15
CA ASP A 9 14.59 3.94 32.11
C ASP A 9 13.22 4.63 32.23
N LEU A 10 12.31 4.34 31.29
CA LEU A 10 10.95 4.87 31.22
C LEU A 10 9.89 3.82 31.62
N GLY A 11 10.31 2.75 32.31
CA GLY A 11 9.39 1.79 32.94
C GLY A 11 9.10 0.52 32.15
N TRP A 12 9.56 0.40 30.89
CA TRP A 12 9.40 -0.87 30.15
C TRP A 12 10.34 -1.96 30.68
N ARG A 13 9.86 -3.20 30.74
CA ARG A 13 10.66 -4.39 31.06
C ARG A 13 10.27 -5.53 30.10
N PRO A 14 11.19 -6.48 29.80
CA PRO A 14 10.84 -7.65 29.01
C PRO A 14 9.64 -8.41 29.61
N GLY A 15 8.68 -8.75 28.75
CA GLY A 15 7.44 -9.41 29.16
C GLY A 15 6.38 -8.47 29.76
N ALA A 16 6.59 -7.15 29.70
CA ALA A 16 5.54 -6.20 30.05
C ALA A 16 4.31 -6.42 29.15
N PRO A 17 3.10 -6.50 29.74
CA PRO A 17 1.88 -6.74 28.97
C PRO A 17 1.48 -5.55 28.10
N ASP A 18 2.00 -4.35 28.42
CA ASP A 18 1.77 -3.12 27.68
C ASP A 18 3.04 -2.24 27.72
N ALA A 19 3.43 -1.71 26.56
CA ALA A 19 4.57 -0.83 26.37
C ALA A 19 4.19 0.61 26.01
N GLY A 20 2.90 0.93 25.82
CA GLY A 20 2.41 2.21 25.30
C GLY A 20 2.92 3.42 26.08
N GLU A 21 2.72 3.46 27.40
CA GLU A 21 3.17 4.58 28.24
C GLU A 21 4.69 4.76 28.22
N ALA A 22 5.45 3.66 28.27
CA ALA A 22 6.91 3.70 28.29
C ALA A 22 7.47 4.18 26.93
N LEU A 23 6.88 3.74 25.82
CA LEU A 23 7.23 4.23 24.48
C LEU A 23 6.94 5.72 24.34
N GLN A 24 5.76 6.18 24.77
CA GLN A 24 5.41 7.60 24.77
C GLN A 24 6.38 8.44 25.60
N GLY A 25 6.72 7.97 26.81
CA GLY A 25 7.70 8.61 27.67
C GLY A 25 9.09 8.69 27.03
N ALA A 26 9.54 7.61 26.39
CA ALA A 26 10.85 7.55 25.75
C ALA A 26 10.95 8.46 24.52
N ILE A 27 9.88 8.55 23.72
CA ILE A 27 9.82 9.46 22.56
C ILE A 27 9.74 10.91 23.03
N GLY A 28 8.96 11.19 24.08
CA GLY A 28 8.94 12.51 24.73
C GLY A 28 10.33 12.93 25.21
N ALA A 29 11.07 12.02 25.87
CA ALA A 29 12.43 12.25 26.31
C ALA A 29 13.39 12.48 25.13
N ALA A 30 13.23 11.75 24.02
CA ALA A 30 13.99 11.97 22.79
C ALA A 30 13.75 13.36 22.21
N ARG A 31 12.49 13.80 22.14
CA ARG A 31 12.13 15.15 21.68
C ARG A 31 12.73 16.23 22.59
N THR A 32 12.69 16.06 23.90
CA THR A 32 13.29 17.00 24.87
C THR A 32 14.82 17.04 24.78
N ALA A 33 15.46 15.90 24.53
CA ALA A 33 16.91 15.84 24.33
C ALA A 33 17.36 16.58 23.07
N GLY A 34 16.49 16.71 22.07
CA GLY A 34 16.71 17.47 20.85
C GLY A 34 17.45 16.71 19.76
N PRO A 35 17.88 17.41 18.69
CA PRO A 35 18.49 16.81 17.52
C PRO A 35 19.69 15.90 17.83
N GLY A 36 19.69 14.72 17.21
CA GLY A 36 20.72 13.69 17.36
C GLY A 36 20.38 12.65 18.42
N ALA A 37 19.26 12.75 19.15
CA ALA A 37 18.89 11.76 20.14
C ALA A 37 18.83 10.33 19.56
N ARG A 38 19.15 9.34 20.40
CA ARG A 38 19.08 7.91 20.07
C ARG A 38 18.13 7.23 21.04
N LEU A 39 17.11 6.56 20.53
CA LEU A 39 16.17 5.75 21.31
C LEU A 39 16.55 4.28 21.15
N LEU A 40 16.86 3.62 22.27
CA LEU A 40 17.14 2.18 22.32
C LEU A 40 15.89 1.43 22.77
N LEU A 41 15.40 0.55 21.88
CA LEU A 41 14.45 -0.51 22.19
C LEU A 41 15.26 -1.83 22.29
N PRO A 42 15.55 -2.34 23.50
CA PRO A 42 16.28 -3.59 23.65
C PRO A 42 15.43 -4.78 23.17
N PRO A 43 16.05 -5.96 22.94
CA PRO A 43 15.31 -7.13 22.49
C PRO A 43 14.13 -7.52 23.39
N GLY A 44 13.00 -7.87 22.78
CA GLY A 44 11.77 -8.26 23.46
C GLY A 44 10.51 -7.79 22.75
N ASP A 45 9.37 -8.29 23.22
CA ASP A 45 8.05 -7.92 22.72
C ASP A 45 7.55 -6.64 23.41
N PHE A 46 7.11 -5.69 22.59
CA PHE A 46 6.49 -4.43 22.96
C PHE A 46 5.02 -4.51 22.55
N HIS A 47 4.17 -4.97 23.47
CA HIS A 47 2.74 -4.99 23.22
C HIS A 47 2.16 -3.58 23.29
N VAL A 48 1.42 -3.16 22.27
CA VAL A 48 0.74 -1.86 22.22
C VAL A 48 -0.75 -2.04 22.00
N TRP A 49 -1.56 -1.38 22.82
CA TRP A 49 -3.01 -1.55 22.85
C TRP A 49 -3.71 -0.23 22.49
N PRO A 50 -4.84 -0.26 21.75
CA PRO A 50 -5.52 0.97 21.35
C PRO A 50 -5.88 1.86 22.55
N GLU A 51 -6.15 1.29 23.71
CA GLU A 51 -6.56 2.01 24.92
C GLU A 51 -5.45 2.86 25.56
N THR A 52 -4.18 2.47 25.37
CA THR A 52 -3.01 3.18 25.92
C THR A 52 -2.19 3.89 24.84
N SER A 53 -2.37 3.53 23.58
CA SER A 53 -1.81 4.20 22.40
C SER A 53 -2.27 5.65 22.25
N ILE A 54 -1.52 6.41 21.46
CA ILE A 54 -1.91 7.78 21.11
C ILE A 54 -3.02 7.76 20.07
N HIS A 55 -4.01 8.63 20.25
CA HIS A 55 -5.08 8.88 19.27
C HIS A 55 -4.87 10.20 18.55
N ARG A 56 -5.09 10.20 17.22
CA ARG A 56 -5.04 11.41 16.37
C ARG A 56 -6.16 11.36 15.34
N GLU A 57 -6.86 12.48 15.13
CA GLU A 57 -7.68 12.64 13.93
C GLU A 57 -6.74 12.81 12.73
N LEU A 58 -6.79 11.88 11.77
CA LEU A 58 -5.94 11.89 10.59
C LEU A 58 -6.72 11.44 9.36
N PHE A 59 -6.51 12.16 8.25
CA PHE A 59 -7.06 11.83 6.94
C PHE A 59 -5.94 11.41 6.00
N VAL A 60 -6.05 10.20 5.48
CA VAL A 60 -4.95 9.49 4.84
C VAL A 60 -5.40 9.01 3.46
N SER A 61 -4.63 9.30 2.42
CA SER A 61 -4.87 8.90 1.03
C SER A 61 -5.17 7.40 0.92
N ASN A 62 -6.08 7.02 0.02
CA ASN A 62 -6.41 5.62 -0.33
C ASN A 62 -6.85 4.73 0.86
N THR A 63 -7.33 5.35 1.94
CA THR A 63 -7.89 4.66 3.10
C THR A 63 -9.42 4.69 3.06
N VAL A 64 -10.05 5.44 3.96
CA VAL A 64 -11.50 5.59 4.13
C VAL A 64 -11.95 7.03 3.90
N GLY A 65 -11.08 7.86 3.31
CA GLY A 65 -11.33 9.29 3.05
C GLY A 65 -11.78 10.03 4.30
N ILE A 66 -12.94 10.68 4.21
CA ILE A 66 -13.53 11.50 5.29
C ILE A 66 -14.65 10.78 6.08
N ASP A 67 -14.70 9.45 6.04
CA ASP A 67 -15.72 8.70 6.78
C ASP A 67 -15.66 9.00 8.29
N PRO A 68 -16.71 9.58 8.89
CA PRO A 68 -16.71 9.99 10.30
C PRO A 68 -16.56 8.81 11.27
N ARG A 69 -16.78 7.56 10.83
CA ARG A 69 -16.61 6.36 11.67
C ARG A 69 -15.15 6.06 12.00
N TYR A 70 -14.22 6.56 11.18
CA TYR A 70 -12.82 6.13 11.19
C TYR A 70 -11.83 7.29 11.28
N THR A 71 -12.26 8.51 11.63
CA THR A 71 -11.37 9.70 11.60
C THR A 71 -10.21 9.60 12.58
N THR A 72 -10.44 8.95 13.72
CA THR A 72 -9.45 8.80 14.78
C THR A 72 -8.60 7.55 14.54
N LYS A 73 -7.29 7.72 14.41
CA LYS A 73 -6.31 6.65 14.30
C LYS A 73 -5.64 6.45 15.65
N SER A 74 -5.65 5.22 16.14
CA SER A 74 -4.82 4.81 17.27
C SER A 74 -3.44 4.40 16.74
N ILE A 75 -2.38 4.84 17.44
CA ILE A 75 -0.99 4.71 16.98
C ILE A 75 -0.13 4.13 18.09
N GLY A 76 0.38 2.92 17.87
CA GLY A 76 1.19 2.18 18.83
C GLY A 76 2.51 2.87 19.17
N MET A 77 3.26 3.27 18.15
CA MET A 77 4.49 4.03 18.27
C MET A 77 4.42 5.31 17.43
N LEU A 78 4.27 6.46 18.07
CA LEU A 78 4.17 7.76 17.39
C LEU A 78 5.44 8.60 17.60
N LEU A 79 6.23 8.78 16.53
CA LEU A 79 7.38 9.67 16.46
C LEU A 79 6.93 11.06 15.96
N ASP A 80 6.49 11.91 16.89
CA ASP A 80 5.84 13.21 16.62
C ASP A 80 6.74 14.41 16.96
N ASP A 81 6.97 15.29 15.98
CA ASP A 81 7.82 16.49 16.06
C ASP A 81 9.24 16.17 16.58
N VAL A 82 9.86 15.14 16.01
CA VAL A 82 11.23 14.72 16.32
C VAL A 82 12.20 15.12 15.21
N ARG A 83 13.44 15.46 15.60
CA ARG A 83 14.49 15.88 14.67
C ARG A 83 15.76 15.07 14.88
N ASP A 84 16.37 14.61 13.80
CA ASP A 84 17.63 13.85 13.79
C ASP A 84 17.62 12.68 14.80
N LEU A 85 16.50 11.93 14.86
CA LEU A 85 16.29 10.83 15.80
C LEU A 85 16.66 9.49 15.18
N THR A 86 17.45 8.68 15.90
CA THR A 86 17.68 7.27 15.53
C THR A 86 17.04 6.33 16.56
N VAL A 87 16.09 5.51 16.12
CA VAL A 87 15.52 4.39 16.88
C VAL A 87 16.30 3.12 16.56
N ILE A 88 16.86 2.48 17.57
CA ILE A 88 17.67 1.26 17.48
C ILE A 88 16.85 0.14 18.14
N ALA A 89 16.37 -0.79 17.33
CA ALA A 89 15.35 -1.75 17.73
C ALA A 89 15.69 -3.19 17.31
N ALA A 90 16.98 -3.50 17.09
CA ALA A 90 17.40 -4.85 16.71
C ALA A 90 16.98 -5.87 17.77
N GLY A 91 16.12 -6.82 17.37
CA GLY A 91 15.55 -7.85 18.24
C GLY A 91 14.33 -7.39 19.06
N ALA A 92 13.90 -6.14 18.90
CA ALA A 92 12.64 -5.64 19.45
C ALA A 92 11.51 -5.91 18.46
N ARG A 93 10.36 -6.35 18.97
CA ARG A 93 9.16 -6.60 18.19
C ARG A 93 7.99 -5.82 18.74
N LEU A 94 7.39 -4.97 17.92
CA LEU A 94 6.14 -4.30 18.22
C LEU A 94 4.98 -5.26 17.93
N VAL A 95 4.29 -5.71 18.97
CA VAL A 95 3.12 -6.58 18.86
C VAL A 95 1.87 -5.72 19.01
N VAL A 96 1.20 -5.47 17.90
CA VAL A 96 0.05 -4.57 17.83
C VAL A 96 -1.24 -5.34 18.13
N HIS A 97 -2.04 -4.84 19.05
CA HIS A 97 -3.36 -5.40 19.38
C HIS A 97 -4.49 -4.61 18.72
N GLY A 98 -5.54 -5.29 18.28
CA GLY A 98 -6.68 -4.66 17.60
C GLY A 98 -6.32 -3.92 16.30
N ARG A 99 -7.17 -2.94 15.94
CA ARG A 99 -6.99 -2.12 14.73
C ARG A 99 -6.26 -0.82 15.07
N GLN A 100 -4.99 -0.73 14.69
CA GLN A 100 -4.14 0.43 14.96
C GLN A 100 -3.18 0.68 13.79
N THR A 101 -2.56 1.86 13.78
CA THR A 101 -1.29 2.08 13.09
C THR A 101 -0.15 1.62 13.99
N ALA A 102 0.74 0.76 13.50
CA ALA A 102 1.87 0.24 14.28
C ALA A 102 2.87 1.37 14.63
N LEU A 103 3.37 2.04 13.60
CA LEU A 103 4.40 3.07 13.70
C LEU A 103 4.02 4.26 12.80
N ALA A 104 4.07 5.47 13.35
CA ALA A 104 3.92 6.70 12.59
C ALA A 104 5.08 7.67 12.85
N VAL A 105 5.61 8.28 11.79
CA VAL A 105 6.46 9.47 11.85
C VAL A 105 5.62 10.66 11.39
N VAL A 106 5.45 11.63 12.26
CA VAL A 106 4.55 12.77 12.06
C VAL A 106 5.33 14.05 12.35
N ASP A 107 5.32 14.99 11.40
CA ASP A 107 6.02 16.28 11.53
C ASP A 107 7.52 16.12 11.88
N GLY A 108 8.12 14.99 11.44
CA GLY A 108 9.49 14.60 11.77
C GLY A 108 10.50 14.99 10.69
N ARG A 109 11.77 15.19 11.09
CA ARG A 109 12.87 15.41 10.14
C ARG A 109 14.13 14.63 10.51
N GLY A 110 14.73 13.90 9.56
CA GLY A 110 15.97 13.16 9.82
C GLY A 110 15.74 11.97 10.77
N VAL A 111 14.71 11.17 10.51
CA VAL A 111 14.31 10.07 11.39
C VAL A 111 14.78 8.75 10.81
N THR A 112 15.53 7.96 11.58
CA THR A 112 15.89 6.59 11.22
C THR A 112 15.28 5.61 12.21
N VAL A 113 14.57 4.59 11.72
CA VAL A 113 14.15 3.44 12.51
C VAL A 113 14.86 2.20 11.98
N GLU A 114 15.54 1.48 12.87
CA GLU A 114 16.43 0.39 12.48
C GLU A 114 16.18 -0.90 13.25
N GLY A 115 15.94 -1.99 12.53
CA GLY A 115 15.93 -3.35 13.08
C GLY A 115 14.63 -3.77 13.79
N LEU A 116 13.58 -2.95 13.72
CA LEU A 116 12.30 -3.22 14.37
C LEU A 116 11.52 -4.33 13.63
N GLU A 117 10.99 -5.28 14.38
CA GLU A 117 9.97 -6.22 13.91
C GLU A 117 8.56 -5.70 14.25
N VAL A 118 7.60 -5.89 13.34
CA VAL A 118 6.20 -5.47 13.52
C VAL A 118 5.29 -6.64 13.15
N ASP A 119 4.39 -7.01 14.06
CA ASP A 119 3.34 -8.00 13.83
C ASP A 119 2.07 -7.66 14.62
N TRP A 120 0.96 -8.31 14.28
CA TRP A 120 -0.30 -8.22 15.02
C TRP A 120 -0.49 -9.42 15.93
N ALA A 121 -1.05 -9.17 17.11
CA ALA A 121 -1.44 -10.23 18.03
C ALA A 121 -2.45 -11.18 17.39
N VAL A 122 -3.50 -10.62 16.75
CA VAL A 122 -4.41 -11.33 15.87
C VAL A 122 -4.64 -10.54 14.58
N PRO A 123 -4.06 -10.98 13.43
CA PRO A 123 -4.22 -10.32 12.14
C PRO A 123 -5.69 -10.26 11.68
N THR A 124 -6.08 -9.16 11.04
CA THR A 124 -7.42 -8.95 10.48
C THR A 124 -7.63 -9.61 9.12
N VAL A 125 -6.62 -10.32 8.61
CA VAL A 125 -6.75 -11.25 7.50
C VAL A 125 -6.61 -12.65 8.06
N ILE A 126 -7.48 -13.55 7.61
CA ILE A 126 -7.55 -14.92 8.09
C ILE A 126 -7.11 -15.84 6.96
N ASP A 127 -5.99 -16.53 7.16
CA ASP A 127 -5.42 -17.48 6.20
C ASP A 127 -5.91 -18.91 6.51
N VAL A 128 -6.97 -19.35 5.85
CA VAL A 128 -7.60 -20.67 6.08
C VAL A 128 -7.07 -21.70 5.08
N THR A 129 -6.36 -22.72 5.57
CA THR A 129 -5.81 -23.79 4.72
C THR A 129 -6.81 -24.94 4.56
N VAL A 130 -7.06 -25.40 3.33
CA VAL A 130 -7.80 -26.65 3.08
C VAL A 130 -6.87 -27.84 3.28
N ALA A 131 -6.88 -28.43 4.46
CA ALA A 131 -5.98 -29.52 4.83
C ALA A 131 -6.35 -30.85 4.14
N ASP A 132 -7.65 -31.13 4.03
CA ASP A 132 -8.15 -32.36 3.40
C ASP A 132 -9.55 -32.18 2.82
N THR A 133 -9.91 -33.05 1.88
CA THR A 133 -11.21 -33.01 1.18
C THR A 133 -11.73 -34.42 0.94
N GLY A 134 -13.05 -34.56 0.80
CA GLY A 134 -13.65 -35.84 0.44
C GLY A 134 -15.14 -35.74 0.10
N VAL A 135 -15.72 -36.90 -0.23
CA VAL A 135 -17.14 -37.07 -0.51
C VAL A 135 -17.61 -38.33 0.19
N ASP A 136 -18.62 -38.17 1.04
CA ASP A 136 -19.28 -39.26 1.75
C ASP A 136 -20.69 -39.47 1.15
N ALA A 137 -21.48 -40.41 1.68
CA ALA A 137 -22.85 -40.65 1.20
C ALA A 137 -23.76 -39.42 1.34
N ASP A 138 -23.47 -38.56 2.32
CA ASP A 138 -24.28 -37.41 2.70
C ASP A 138 -23.82 -36.10 2.03
N GLY A 139 -22.72 -36.13 1.24
CA GLY A 139 -22.20 -34.97 0.53
C GLY A 139 -20.68 -34.81 0.62
N ALA A 140 -20.18 -33.73 0.01
CA ALA A 140 -18.79 -33.33 0.06
C ALA A 140 -18.41 -32.74 1.42
N TRP A 141 -17.12 -32.74 1.74
CA TRP A 141 -16.59 -32.10 2.93
C TRP A 141 -15.17 -31.56 2.73
N ARG A 142 -14.81 -30.57 3.54
CA ARG A 142 -13.45 -30.02 3.68
C ARG A 142 -13.03 -30.02 5.14
N VAL A 143 -11.77 -30.33 5.42
CA VAL A 143 -11.12 -30.05 6.71
C VAL A 143 -10.26 -28.81 6.54
N LEU A 144 -10.49 -27.81 7.39
CA LEU A 144 -9.81 -26.53 7.36
C LEU A 144 -8.89 -26.38 8.57
N THR A 145 -7.70 -25.82 8.36
CA THR A 145 -6.77 -25.43 9.42
C THR A 145 -6.64 -23.90 9.45
N VAL A 146 -6.72 -23.35 10.65
CA VAL A 146 -6.70 -21.91 10.95
C VAL A 146 -5.38 -21.57 11.66
N PRO A 147 -4.73 -20.41 11.41
CA PRO A 147 -3.50 -20.02 12.10
C PRO A 147 -3.74 -19.90 13.60
N GLN A 148 -2.74 -20.25 14.42
CA GLN A 148 -2.90 -20.36 15.88
C GLN A 148 -3.32 -19.06 16.57
N GLN A 149 -3.05 -17.92 15.93
CA GLN A 149 -3.39 -16.59 16.42
C GLN A 149 -4.89 -16.29 16.26
N ASN A 150 -5.57 -16.91 15.30
CA ASN A 150 -6.98 -16.68 15.02
C ASN A 150 -7.85 -17.71 15.76
N ASP A 151 -8.76 -17.22 16.60
CA ASP A 151 -9.76 -18.05 17.27
C ASP A 151 -11.11 -18.00 16.51
N PHE A 152 -11.96 -18.99 16.75
CA PHE A 152 -13.27 -19.07 16.13
C PHE A 152 -14.30 -19.81 17.00
N THR A 153 -15.57 -19.52 16.72
CA THR A 153 -16.74 -20.24 17.25
C THR A 153 -17.65 -20.67 16.10
N ILE A 154 -18.50 -21.66 16.35
CA ILE A 154 -19.48 -22.17 15.40
C ILE A 154 -20.87 -21.70 15.83
N ASP A 155 -21.61 -21.10 14.90
CA ASP A 155 -22.99 -20.64 15.08
C ASP A 155 -23.87 -21.27 14.00
N GLY A 156 -24.46 -22.43 14.30
CA GLY A 156 -25.17 -23.22 13.32
C GLY A 156 -24.24 -23.71 12.20
N THR A 157 -24.51 -23.27 10.96
CA THR A 157 -23.69 -23.56 9.78
C THR A 157 -22.61 -22.51 9.51
N ASP A 158 -22.49 -21.51 10.38
CA ASP A 158 -21.54 -20.40 10.20
C ASP A 158 -20.32 -20.54 11.10
N VAL A 159 -19.18 -20.04 10.61
CA VAL A 159 -17.96 -19.83 11.39
C VAL A 159 -17.86 -18.37 11.74
N VAL A 160 -17.69 -18.07 13.03
CA VAL A 160 -17.46 -16.72 13.54
C VAL A 160 -16.00 -16.62 13.98
N TRP A 161 -15.24 -15.78 13.29
CA TRP A 161 -13.85 -15.45 13.57
C TRP A 161 -13.73 -14.39 14.65
N LEU A 162 -12.71 -14.53 15.51
CA LEU A 162 -12.59 -13.76 16.73
C LEU A 162 -11.16 -13.22 16.90
N SER A 163 -11.05 -11.91 17.16
CA SER A 163 -9.80 -11.31 17.66
C SER A 163 -9.55 -11.66 19.12
N GLU A 164 -8.42 -11.24 19.67
CA GLU A 164 -8.14 -11.21 21.10
C GLU A 164 -9.15 -10.34 21.89
N LEU A 165 -9.30 -10.63 23.19
CA LEU A 165 -10.05 -9.80 24.14
C LEU A 165 -9.17 -8.65 24.62
N SER A 166 -9.70 -7.43 24.60
CA SER A 166 -9.07 -6.29 25.25
C SER A 166 -8.93 -6.55 26.76
N PRO A 167 -7.72 -6.44 27.35
CA PRO A 167 -7.52 -6.54 28.78
C PRO A 167 -8.09 -5.33 29.53
N TYR A 168 -8.42 -4.25 28.81
CA TYR A 168 -8.98 -3.02 29.36
C TYR A 168 -10.51 -3.00 29.33
N ALA A 169 -11.09 -3.35 28.18
CA ALA A 169 -12.53 -3.26 27.95
C ALA A 169 -13.27 -4.60 28.09
N GLY A 170 -12.56 -5.74 28.07
CA GLY A 170 -13.17 -7.07 28.16
C GLY A 170 -14.00 -7.47 26.94
N VAL A 171 -13.84 -6.77 25.81
CA VAL A 171 -14.51 -7.05 24.53
C VAL A 171 -13.49 -7.35 23.44
N ARG A 172 -13.91 -8.04 22.38
CA ARG A 172 -13.03 -8.34 21.24
C ARG A 172 -12.88 -7.10 20.35
N TYR A 173 -11.66 -6.86 19.86
CA TYR A 173 -11.37 -5.76 18.94
C TYR A 173 -12.07 -5.90 17.59
N TRP A 174 -12.26 -7.13 17.11
CA TRP A 174 -13.06 -7.41 15.94
C TRP A 174 -13.58 -8.85 15.94
N SER A 175 -14.64 -9.06 15.18
CA SER A 175 -15.17 -10.37 14.82
C SER A 175 -15.67 -10.33 13.40
N GLY A 176 -15.71 -11.47 12.72
CA GLY A 176 -16.31 -11.57 11.40
C GLY A 176 -16.87 -12.95 11.13
N ARG A 177 -17.57 -13.14 10.01
CA ARG A 177 -18.30 -14.40 9.73
C ARG A 177 -17.95 -14.94 8.34
N ASN A 178 -17.73 -16.25 8.26
CA ASN A 178 -17.54 -17.01 7.01
C ASN A 178 -16.48 -16.36 6.09
N ALA A 179 -16.81 -16.08 4.83
CA ALA A 179 -15.88 -15.56 3.84
C ALA A 179 -15.42 -14.11 4.08
N LEU A 180 -16.05 -13.38 5.01
CA LEU A 180 -15.94 -11.91 5.12
C LEU A 180 -16.31 -11.22 3.79
N ALA A 181 -15.95 -9.95 3.61
CA ALA A 181 -16.31 -9.18 2.42
C ALA A 181 -15.38 -9.41 1.22
N TYR A 182 -14.16 -9.93 1.43
CA TYR A 182 -13.14 -10.05 0.39
C TYR A 182 -12.31 -11.32 0.56
N SER A 183 -12.02 -12.00 -0.56
CA SER A 183 -11.20 -13.20 -0.58
C SER A 183 -10.19 -13.22 -1.73
N GLN A 184 -9.05 -13.85 -1.45
CA GLN A 184 -8.11 -14.32 -2.47
C GLN A 184 -7.56 -15.69 -2.04
N VAL A 185 -7.03 -16.45 -2.99
CA VAL A 185 -6.54 -17.82 -2.74
C VAL A 185 -5.07 -17.93 -3.13
N CYS A 186 -4.24 -18.38 -2.18
CA CYS A 186 -2.85 -18.70 -2.40
C CYS A 186 -2.72 -20.22 -2.64
N ASP A 187 -1.93 -20.58 -3.64
CA ASP A 187 -1.40 -21.92 -3.82
C ASP A 187 0.06 -21.93 -3.36
N PRO A 188 0.37 -22.43 -2.15
CA PRO A 188 1.74 -22.46 -1.65
C PRO A 188 2.69 -23.32 -2.48
N ALA A 189 2.18 -24.28 -3.25
CA ALA A 189 3.02 -25.16 -4.07
C ALA A 189 3.56 -24.43 -5.31
N THR A 190 2.79 -23.48 -5.86
CA THR A 190 3.19 -22.71 -7.04
C THR A 190 3.58 -21.27 -6.73
N GLY A 191 3.25 -20.74 -5.55
CA GLY A 191 3.45 -19.34 -5.19
C GLY A 191 2.45 -18.38 -5.86
N ARG A 192 1.42 -18.90 -6.53
CA ARG A 192 0.39 -18.07 -7.19
C ARG A 192 -0.68 -17.64 -6.21
N VAL A 193 -1.12 -16.38 -6.32
CA VAL A 193 -2.26 -15.83 -5.58
C VAL A 193 -3.28 -15.31 -6.58
N ARG A 194 -4.56 -15.63 -6.38
CA ARG A 194 -5.66 -15.24 -7.29
C ARG A 194 -6.79 -14.59 -6.51
N ARG A 195 -7.29 -13.46 -7.02
CA ARG A 195 -8.51 -12.81 -6.52
C ARG A 195 -9.72 -13.62 -6.99
N GLU A 196 -10.26 -14.46 -6.11
CA GLU A 196 -11.34 -15.40 -6.41
C GLU A 196 -12.38 -15.41 -5.28
N PRO A 197 -13.67 -15.64 -5.57
CA PRO A 197 -14.67 -15.90 -4.53
C PRO A 197 -14.28 -17.08 -3.64
N CYS A 198 -14.68 -17.04 -2.37
CA CYS A 198 -14.42 -18.10 -1.41
C CYS A 198 -15.56 -19.14 -1.39
N PRO A 199 -15.35 -20.36 -1.91
CA PRO A 199 -16.38 -21.40 -1.94
C PRO A 199 -16.50 -22.17 -0.62
N LEU A 200 -15.68 -21.85 0.39
CA LEU A 200 -15.59 -22.63 1.63
C LEU A 200 -16.91 -22.63 2.42
N PHE A 201 -17.74 -21.62 2.22
CA PHE A 201 -18.98 -21.38 3.00
C PHE A 201 -20.25 -21.43 2.14
N ASP A 202 -20.16 -21.95 0.91
CA ASP A 202 -21.31 -22.17 0.04
C ASP A 202 -21.97 -23.52 0.34
N GLU A 203 -23.30 -23.60 0.32
CA GLU A 203 -24.07 -24.86 0.50
C GLU A 203 -23.72 -25.66 1.77
N VAL A 204 -23.28 -24.97 2.84
CA VAL A 204 -22.90 -25.61 4.11
C VAL A 204 -24.13 -26.21 4.80
N VAL A 205 -24.02 -27.48 5.17
CA VAL A 205 -25.05 -28.19 5.95
C VAL A 205 -24.64 -28.43 7.39
N ASP A 206 -23.34 -28.49 7.68
CA ASP A 206 -22.81 -28.73 9.02
C ASP A 206 -21.39 -28.20 9.17
N VAL A 207 -21.05 -27.72 10.36
CA VAL A 207 -19.71 -27.28 10.75
C VAL A 207 -19.36 -27.88 12.10
N VAL A 208 -18.24 -28.59 12.16
CA VAL A 208 -17.78 -29.28 13.37
C VAL A 208 -16.37 -28.83 13.72
N ARG A 209 -16.17 -28.35 14.94
CA ARG A 209 -14.83 -28.09 15.49
C ARG A 209 -14.18 -29.43 15.81
N LEU A 210 -13.05 -29.73 15.18
CA LEU A 210 -12.30 -30.95 15.44
C LEU A 210 -11.32 -30.74 16.61
N ASP A 211 -10.68 -29.58 16.66
CA ASP A 211 -9.77 -29.17 17.74
C ASP A 211 -9.65 -27.64 17.84
N ALA A 212 -8.61 -27.11 18.51
CA ALA A 212 -8.40 -25.68 18.69
C ALA A 212 -8.30 -24.90 17.36
N TRP A 213 -7.71 -25.47 16.32
CA TRP A 213 -7.36 -24.80 15.07
C TRP A 213 -7.90 -25.50 13.82
N THR A 214 -8.60 -26.61 13.99
CA THR A 214 -9.14 -27.40 12.90
C THR A 214 -10.67 -27.48 12.98
N LEU A 215 -11.33 -27.30 11.83
CA LEU A 215 -12.76 -27.55 11.67
C LEU A 215 -13.06 -28.38 10.42
N ARG A 216 -14.18 -29.09 10.42
CA ARG A 216 -14.74 -29.75 9.25
C ARG A 216 -15.99 -29.02 8.81
N ILE A 217 -16.09 -28.72 7.51
CA ILE A 217 -17.29 -28.20 6.87
C ILE A 217 -17.84 -29.29 5.96
N SER A 218 -19.14 -29.58 6.08
CA SER A 218 -19.87 -30.52 5.23
C SER A 218 -20.87 -29.76 4.37
N TYR A 219 -21.07 -30.23 3.14
CA TYR A 219 -21.83 -29.52 2.10
C TYR A 219 -22.98 -30.37 1.54
N ALA A 220 -24.04 -29.71 1.07
CA ALA A 220 -25.16 -30.38 0.40
C ALA A 220 -24.77 -30.98 -0.97
N THR A 221 -23.77 -30.39 -1.64
CA THR A 221 -23.27 -30.86 -2.93
C THR A 221 -22.48 -32.15 -2.78
N ALA A 222 -22.59 -33.06 -3.76
CA ALA A 222 -21.75 -34.26 -3.87
C ALA A 222 -20.50 -34.04 -4.74
N SER A 223 -20.23 -32.81 -5.16
CA SER A 223 -19.08 -32.48 -6.01
C SER A 223 -17.79 -32.50 -5.19
N SER A 224 -16.81 -33.30 -5.62
CA SER A 224 -15.53 -33.40 -4.94
C SER A 224 -14.76 -32.07 -4.94
N PRO A 225 -14.38 -31.52 -3.78
CA PRO A 225 -13.56 -30.31 -3.72
C PRO A 225 -12.14 -30.57 -4.25
N GLY A 226 -11.70 -29.71 -5.17
CA GLY A 226 -10.39 -29.78 -5.85
C GLY A 226 -9.33 -28.81 -5.31
N ASP A 227 -9.53 -28.26 -4.11
CA ASP A 227 -8.79 -27.15 -3.52
C ASP A 227 -7.90 -27.56 -2.34
N ARG A 228 -7.65 -28.86 -2.15
CA ARG A 228 -6.75 -29.36 -1.12
C ARG A 228 -5.37 -28.71 -1.24
N GLY A 229 -4.86 -28.19 -0.13
CA GLY A 229 -3.57 -27.51 -0.02
C GLY A 229 -3.62 -26.01 -0.32
N LEU A 230 -4.74 -25.49 -0.85
CA LEU A 230 -4.91 -24.05 -1.05
C LEU A 230 -5.18 -23.32 0.26
N VAL A 231 -4.79 -22.05 0.31
CA VAL A 231 -4.98 -21.17 1.47
C VAL A 231 -5.87 -20.00 1.06
N TYR A 232 -7.06 -19.93 1.63
CA TYR A 232 -8.01 -18.83 1.42
C TYR A 232 -7.73 -17.71 2.41
N GLN A 233 -7.51 -16.50 1.88
CA GLN A 233 -7.15 -15.32 2.64
C GLN A 233 -8.37 -14.40 2.70
N LEU A 234 -8.97 -14.28 3.89
CA LEU A 234 -10.29 -13.68 4.08
C LEU A 234 -10.16 -12.38 4.88
N ARG A 235 -10.81 -11.31 4.44
CA ARG A 235 -10.82 -10.03 5.16
C ARG A 235 -12.06 -9.19 4.90
N GLU A 236 -12.28 -8.21 5.78
CA GLU A 236 -13.14 -7.06 5.49
C GLU A 236 -12.47 -6.11 4.49
N THR A 237 -13.19 -5.10 4.00
CA THR A 237 -12.69 -4.14 3.00
C THR A 237 -12.30 -2.77 3.55
N ASP A 238 -12.81 -2.39 4.72
CA ASP A 238 -12.53 -1.07 5.30
C ASP A 238 -11.04 -0.94 5.68
N ARG A 239 -10.35 -0.01 5.02
CA ARG A 239 -8.94 0.33 5.27
C ARG A 239 -8.84 1.41 6.35
N ASP A 240 -9.32 1.13 7.55
CA ASP A 240 -9.57 2.17 8.56
C ASP A 240 -8.32 2.80 9.19
N HIS A 241 -7.14 2.17 9.09
CA HIS A 241 -5.86 2.71 9.52
C HIS A 241 -4.80 2.53 8.44
N PRO A 242 -3.82 3.44 8.29
CA PRO A 242 -2.56 3.05 7.68
C PRO A 242 -1.83 2.09 8.61
N GLY A 243 -1.26 1.00 8.11
CA GLY A 243 -0.53 0.04 8.93
C GLY A 243 0.73 0.67 9.53
N MET A 244 1.43 1.49 8.75
CA MET A 244 2.51 2.39 9.14
C MET A 244 2.36 3.73 8.39
N LEU A 245 2.85 4.82 8.96
CA LEU A 245 2.63 6.16 8.40
C LEU A 245 3.88 7.03 8.44
N VAL A 246 4.16 7.75 7.36
CA VAL A 246 5.08 8.89 7.31
C VAL A 246 4.28 10.08 6.81
N LEU A 247 3.96 11.02 7.70
CA LEU A 247 3.06 12.13 7.42
C LEU A 247 3.77 13.46 7.68
N ASP A 248 3.68 14.37 6.71
CA ASP A 248 4.21 15.74 6.79
C ASP A 248 5.69 15.77 7.27
N SER A 249 6.48 14.78 6.86
CA SER A 249 7.84 14.53 7.38
C SER A 249 8.89 14.58 6.26
N ALA A 250 10.16 14.72 6.61
CA ALA A 250 11.26 14.78 5.65
C ALA A 250 12.49 13.96 6.09
N ASP A 251 13.19 13.33 5.16
CA ASP A 251 14.39 12.52 5.45
C ASP A 251 14.09 11.42 6.48
N VAL A 252 13.27 10.46 6.06
CA VAL A 252 12.82 9.33 6.89
C VAL A 252 13.37 8.02 6.32
N ALA A 253 14.12 7.27 7.13
CA ALA A 253 14.72 6.01 6.75
C ALA A 253 14.24 4.86 7.64
N LEU A 254 13.67 3.84 7.02
CA LEU A 254 13.27 2.59 7.65
C LEU A 254 14.22 1.50 7.17
N ARG A 255 15.07 1.02 8.08
CA ARG A 255 16.20 0.14 7.75
C ARG A 255 16.10 -1.21 8.44
N ARG A 256 16.19 -2.30 7.68
CA ARG A 256 16.22 -3.67 8.21
C ARG A 256 15.02 -3.98 9.10
N LEU A 257 13.86 -3.44 8.74
CA LEU A 257 12.62 -3.79 9.43
C LEU A 257 12.16 -5.17 8.97
N ARG A 258 11.50 -5.88 9.87
CA ARG A 258 10.71 -7.07 9.55
C ARG A 258 9.24 -6.74 9.79
N VAL A 259 8.41 -6.94 8.79
CA VAL A 259 6.99 -6.62 8.82
C VAL A 259 6.23 -7.91 8.51
N ASP A 260 5.74 -8.54 9.56
CA ASP A 260 5.08 -9.84 9.48
C ASP A 260 3.60 -9.72 9.11
N PHE A 261 2.97 -8.59 9.46
CA PHE A 261 1.63 -8.21 9.04
C PHE A 261 1.43 -6.69 9.10
N LEU A 262 0.57 -6.13 8.23
CA LEU A 262 0.05 -4.76 8.30
C LEU A 262 -1.47 -4.73 8.16
N HIS A 263 -2.14 -4.19 9.19
CA HIS A 263 -3.57 -3.94 9.18
C HIS A 263 -3.93 -2.69 8.35
N GLY A 264 -5.09 -2.73 7.70
CA GLY A 264 -5.64 -1.61 6.94
C GLY A 264 -4.81 -1.32 5.69
N PHE A 265 -4.14 -0.18 5.66
CA PHE A 265 -3.43 0.30 4.47
C PHE A 265 -1.93 0.43 4.69
N GLY A 266 -1.17 -0.61 4.32
CA GLY A 266 0.28 -0.61 4.11
C GLY A 266 1.15 0.29 5.00
N LEU A 267 2.26 0.70 4.43
CA LEU A 267 3.10 1.81 4.86
C LEU A 267 2.84 2.96 3.92
N LEU A 268 2.24 4.03 4.43
CA LEU A 268 1.88 5.18 3.62
C LEU A 268 2.78 6.36 3.93
N ALA A 269 3.39 6.95 2.91
CA ALA A 269 4.05 8.25 2.97
C ALA A 269 3.15 9.31 2.31
N GLN A 270 2.69 10.30 3.09
CA GLN A 270 1.82 11.38 2.65
C GLN A 270 2.49 12.73 2.88
N ASN A 271 2.43 13.62 1.89
CA ASN A 271 2.90 15.02 1.99
C ASN A 271 4.34 15.17 2.50
N SER A 272 5.16 14.14 2.27
CA SER A 272 6.48 14.00 2.86
C SER A 272 7.60 14.20 1.83
N ALA A 273 8.85 14.16 2.27
CA ALA A 273 10.02 14.25 1.40
C ALA A 273 11.10 13.23 1.80
N ASP A 274 11.83 12.73 0.80
CA ASP A 274 13.05 11.92 1.03
C ASP A 274 12.79 10.69 1.93
N VAL A 275 12.10 9.69 1.38
CA VAL A 275 11.71 8.46 2.08
C VAL A 275 12.58 7.30 1.62
N THR A 276 13.19 6.59 2.56
CA THR A 276 14.06 5.44 2.30
C THR A 276 13.54 4.19 2.99
N LEU A 277 13.38 3.11 2.23
CA LEU A 277 13.24 1.74 2.74
C LEU A 277 14.49 0.96 2.32
N ASP A 278 15.22 0.42 3.29
CA ASP A 278 16.50 -0.26 3.06
C ASP A 278 16.53 -1.61 3.77
N GLY A 279 16.41 -2.69 3.01
CA GLY A 279 16.41 -4.06 3.54
C GLY A 279 15.17 -4.40 4.38
N VAL A 280 14.01 -3.81 4.06
CA VAL A 280 12.75 -4.11 4.75
C VAL A 280 12.14 -5.40 4.19
N VAL A 281 11.72 -6.30 5.06
CA VAL A 281 11.10 -7.59 4.68
C VAL A 281 9.64 -7.59 5.09
N PHE A 282 8.73 -7.55 4.11
CA PHE A 282 7.30 -7.79 4.29
C PHE A 282 7.00 -9.25 3.98
N ARG A 283 6.82 -10.07 5.01
CA ARG A 283 6.57 -11.51 4.84
C ARG A 283 5.97 -12.12 6.11
N ALA A 284 4.91 -12.90 5.96
CA ALA A 284 4.33 -13.66 7.05
C ALA A 284 5.37 -14.59 7.72
N PRO A 285 5.32 -14.82 9.05
CA PRO A 285 6.28 -15.68 9.72
C PRO A 285 6.16 -17.14 9.28
N GLU A 286 7.31 -17.78 9.10
CA GLU A 286 7.36 -19.20 8.72
C GLU A 286 6.78 -20.08 9.82
N GLY A 287 6.07 -21.14 9.43
CA GLY A 287 5.53 -22.14 10.36
C GLY A 287 4.27 -21.71 11.12
N THR A 288 3.73 -20.51 10.92
CA THR A 288 2.48 -20.08 11.59
C THR A 288 1.21 -20.44 10.80
N GLY A 289 1.36 -20.99 9.59
CA GLY A 289 0.25 -21.21 8.65
C GLY A 289 -0.23 -19.95 7.93
N ARG A 290 0.37 -18.78 8.23
CA ARG A 290 0.10 -17.53 7.51
C ARG A 290 0.90 -17.46 6.22
N VAL A 291 0.30 -16.85 5.22
CA VAL A 291 0.85 -16.54 3.90
C VAL A 291 0.64 -15.08 3.52
N THR A 292 -0.11 -14.33 4.33
CA THR A 292 -0.43 -12.91 4.13
C THR A 292 0.36 -12.02 5.07
N ALA A 293 1.01 -10.98 4.52
CA ALA A 293 1.69 -9.95 5.31
C ALA A 293 1.04 -8.56 5.22
N GLY A 294 0.00 -8.37 4.39
CA GLY A 294 -0.63 -7.06 4.22
C GLY A 294 -2.09 -7.13 3.83
N PHE A 295 -2.90 -6.26 4.42
CA PHE A 295 -4.33 -6.13 4.13
C PHE A 295 -4.63 -5.42 2.80
N ALA A 296 -3.72 -4.57 2.33
CA ALA A 296 -3.80 -3.83 1.07
C ALA A 296 -2.39 -3.73 0.45
N ASP A 297 -2.07 -2.58 -0.15
CA ASP A 297 -0.74 -2.23 -0.63
C ASP A 297 0.31 -2.38 0.48
N PHE A 298 1.58 -2.64 0.14
CA PHE A 298 2.65 -2.59 1.16
C PHE A 298 3.24 -1.20 1.34
N VAL A 299 3.53 -0.49 0.26
CA VAL A 299 4.14 0.84 0.31
C VAL A 299 3.41 1.75 -0.66
N GLN A 300 2.79 2.81 -0.13
CA GLN A 300 2.21 3.85 -0.95
C GLN A 300 2.87 5.21 -0.65
N CYS A 301 3.18 5.96 -1.70
CA CYS A 301 3.67 7.33 -1.61
C CYS A 301 2.71 8.26 -2.34
N SER A 302 1.96 9.07 -1.59
CA SER A 302 0.98 10.03 -2.10
C SER A 302 1.43 11.46 -1.80
N GLY A 303 1.69 12.23 -2.86
CA GLY A 303 2.13 13.63 -2.73
C GLY A 303 3.50 13.78 -2.05
N VAL A 304 4.43 12.85 -2.32
CA VAL A 304 5.82 12.89 -1.82
C VAL A 304 6.71 13.70 -2.77
N ARG A 305 7.69 14.44 -2.24
CA ARG A 305 8.72 15.15 -3.03
C ARG A 305 10.12 14.62 -2.74
N GLY A 306 11.11 15.12 -3.48
CA GLY A 306 12.51 14.71 -3.30
C GLY A 306 12.72 13.30 -3.84
N ARG A 307 13.20 12.36 -3.02
CA ARG A 307 13.51 10.98 -3.43
C ARG A 307 12.72 9.93 -2.67
N VAL A 308 12.21 8.93 -3.37
CA VAL A 308 11.74 7.66 -2.80
C VAL A 308 12.76 6.58 -3.17
N ASP A 309 13.41 5.99 -2.17
CA ASP A 309 14.47 4.99 -2.34
C ASP A 309 14.10 3.68 -1.66
N ILE A 310 13.76 2.67 -2.43
CA ILE A 310 13.39 1.33 -1.95
C ILE A 310 14.48 0.36 -2.44
N ARG A 311 15.26 -0.19 -1.52
CA ARG A 311 16.42 -1.02 -1.88
C ARG A 311 16.56 -2.26 -1.04
N GLY A 312 16.85 -3.38 -1.70
CA GLY A 312 17.05 -4.67 -1.04
C GLY A 312 15.83 -5.15 -0.24
N CYS A 313 14.64 -4.65 -0.54
CA CYS A 313 13.42 -5.01 0.18
C CYS A 313 12.81 -6.29 -0.38
N GLU A 314 12.05 -6.98 0.47
CA GLU A 314 11.23 -8.11 0.07
C GLU A 314 9.75 -7.81 0.31
N PHE A 315 8.93 -8.11 -0.70
CA PHE A 315 7.49 -7.96 -0.69
C PHE A 315 6.83 -9.30 -0.99
N ASP A 316 6.16 -9.86 0.00
CA ASP A 316 5.66 -11.23 -0.08
C ASP A 316 4.28 -11.39 0.56
N GLY A 317 3.28 -11.71 -0.26
CA GLY A 317 1.89 -11.93 0.15
C GLY A 317 1.10 -10.66 0.53
N PRO A 318 1.04 -9.61 -0.31
CA PRO A 318 0.09 -8.52 -0.12
C PRO A 318 -1.32 -8.89 -0.61
N HIS A 319 -2.32 -8.10 -0.22
CA HIS A 319 -3.66 -8.14 -0.82
C HIS A 319 -3.86 -7.12 -1.95
N ASP A 320 -2.88 -6.26 -2.17
CA ASP A 320 -2.83 -5.29 -3.27
C ASP A 320 -1.36 -5.04 -3.68
N ASP A 321 -1.08 -3.93 -4.35
CA ASP A 321 0.25 -3.66 -4.88
C ASP A 321 1.34 -3.51 -3.80
N PRO A 322 2.48 -4.20 -3.93
CA PRO A 322 3.66 -3.93 -3.11
C PRO A 322 4.11 -2.47 -3.08
N VAL A 323 4.14 -1.80 -4.23
CA VAL A 323 4.60 -0.40 -4.33
C VAL A 323 3.65 0.40 -5.23
N ASN A 324 3.12 1.49 -4.70
CA ASN A 324 2.34 2.49 -5.43
C ASN A 324 2.88 3.91 -5.18
N VAL A 325 3.29 4.64 -6.22
CA VAL A 325 3.81 6.02 -6.09
C VAL A 325 3.06 6.95 -7.04
N HIS A 326 2.34 7.92 -6.50
CA HIS A 326 1.50 8.83 -7.27
C HIS A 326 1.32 10.22 -6.61
N GLY A 327 0.82 11.17 -7.39
CA GLY A 327 0.18 12.38 -6.87
C GLY A 327 -1.35 12.23 -6.84
N THR A 328 -2.06 13.32 -6.52
CA THR A 328 -3.53 13.36 -6.61
C THR A 328 -3.96 14.44 -7.58
N TYR A 329 -4.88 14.12 -8.48
CA TYR A 329 -5.65 15.10 -9.23
C TYR A 329 -6.83 15.57 -8.39
N LEU A 330 -7.03 16.89 -8.29
CA LEU A 330 -8.27 17.45 -7.75
C LEU A 330 -9.09 18.06 -8.89
N ALA A 331 -10.41 17.86 -8.88
CA ALA A 331 -11.29 18.46 -9.89
C ALA A 331 -11.39 19.97 -9.64
N VAL A 332 -11.31 20.77 -10.71
CA VAL A 332 -11.63 22.20 -10.63
C VAL A 332 -13.15 22.36 -10.69
N THR A 333 -13.75 22.87 -9.60
CA THR A 333 -15.22 23.02 -9.48
C THR A 333 -15.68 24.47 -9.61
N GLU A 334 -14.84 25.43 -9.21
CA GLU A 334 -15.06 26.86 -9.43
C GLU A 334 -13.75 27.53 -9.82
N ALA A 335 -13.84 28.58 -10.63
CA ALA A 335 -12.68 29.33 -11.08
C ALA A 335 -12.98 30.83 -11.20
N GLU A 336 -12.15 31.62 -10.53
CA GLU A 336 -11.96 33.06 -10.69
C GLU A 336 -10.62 33.31 -11.40
N PRO A 337 -10.33 34.53 -11.88
CA PRO A 337 -9.07 34.81 -12.58
C PRO A 337 -7.83 34.34 -11.81
N THR A 338 -7.75 34.57 -10.49
CA THR A 338 -6.58 34.25 -9.67
C THR A 338 -6.90 33.29 -8.52
N ARG A 339 -8.00 32.55 -8.61
CA ARG A 339 -8.42 31.64 -7.53
C ARG A 339 -9.21 30.45 -8.07
N LEU A 340 -8.91 29.26 -7.55
CA LEU A 340 -9.60 28.01 -7.87
C LEU A 340 -10.24 27.42 -6.63
N THR A 341 -11.41 26.80 -6.80
CA THR A 341 -11.97 25.85 -5.84
C THR A 341 -11.76 24.44 -6.41
N LEU A 342 -11.16 23.57 -5.61
CA LEU A 342 -10.72 22.22 -5.96
C LEU A 342 -11.40 21.18 -5.06
N GLU A 343 -11.73 20.02 -5.63
CA GLU A 343 -12.44 18.94 -4.94
C GLU A 343 -11.75 17.59 -5.14
N TYR A 344 -11.62 16.83 -4.05
CA TYR A 344 -11.31 15.40 -4.09
C TYR A 344 -12.49 14.61 -4.63
N ARG A 345 -12.26 13.68 -5.57
CA ARG A 345 -13.35 12.95 -6.23
C ARG A 345 -13.39 11.46 -5.92
N HIS A 346 -12.28 10.90 -5.46
CA HIS A 346 -12.23 9.51 -5.00
C HIS A 346 -12.61 9.42 -3.52
N SER A 347 -13.51 8.51 -3.15
CA SER A 347 -14.03 8.43 -1.77
C SER A 347 -13.00 7.99 -0.74
N GLU A 348 -11.92 7.33 -1.17
CA GLU A 348 -10.83 6.89 -0.28
C GLU A 348 -9.72 7.93 -0.12
N THR A 349 -9.74 9.01 -0.91
CA THR A 349 -8.66 10.03 -0.97
C THR A 349 -9.27 11.42 -0.81
N ALA A 350 -9.39 11.88 0.43
CA ALA A 350 -9.91 13.20 0.77
C ALA A 350 -9.48 13.64 2.17
N GLY A 351 -9.70 14.92 2.50
CA GLY A 351 -9.59 15.42 3.88
C GLY A 351 -8.22 15.88 4.33
N PHE A 352 -7.22 15.97 3.44
CA PHE A 352 -5.88 16.46 3.75
C PHE A 352 -5.43 17.58 2.81
N ALA A 353 -4.35 18.29 3.17
CA ALA A 353 -3.85 19.42 2.38
C ALA A 353 -3.08 18.97 1.11
N ALA A 354 -3.70 19.13 -0.08
CA ALA A 354 -3.07 18.80 -1.37
C ALA A 354 -2.05 19.85 -1.85
N PHE A 355 -2.19 21.10 -1.42
CA PHE A 355 -1.36 22.24 -1.83
C PHE A 355 -0.93 23.05 -0.61
N GLY A 356 0.19 23.76 -0.74
CA GLY A 356 0.68 24.76 0.20
C GLY A 356 1.18 26.01 -0.53
N ASP A 357 1.47 27.06 0.23
CA ASP A 357 2.12 28.26 -0.31
C ASP A 357 3.45 27.92 -0.99
N GLY A 358 3.67 28.47 -2.19
CA GLY A 358 4.85 28.22 -3.01
C GLY A 358 4.81 26.92 -3.83
N ASP A 359 3.81 26.04 -3.65
CA ASP A 359 3.66 24.88 -4.54
C ASP A 359 3.33 25.31 -5.97
N VAL A 360 3.84 24.58 -6.96
CA VAL A 360 3.49 24.73 -8.37
C VAL A 360 2.27 23.85 -8.68
N ILE A 361 1.24 24.47 -9.24
CA ILE A 361 0.01 23.84 -9.70
C ILE A 361 -0.01 23.76 -11.23
N GLU A 362 -0.32 22.58 -11.76
CA GLU A 362 -0.55 22.37 -13.18
C GLU A 362 -2.01 21.96 -13.41
N LEU A 363 -2.67 22.64 -14.32
CA LEU A 363 -4.02 22.31 -14.79
C LEU A 363 -3.91 21.44 -16.03
N VAL A 364 -4.68 20.35 -16.05
CA VAL A 364 -4.78 19.42 -17.18
C VAL A 364 -6.22 19.32 -17.65
N ASP A 365 -6.41 19.07 -18.95
CA ASP A 365 -7.71 18.62 -19.46
C ASP A 365 -7.98 17.20 -18.93
N ARG A 366 -9.07 17.00 -18.18
CA ARG A 366 -9.32 15.74 -17.47
C ARG A 366 -9.53 14.52 -18.37
N ARG A 367 -9.85 14.73 -19.65
CA ARG A 367 -10.16 13.65 -20.61
C ARG A 367 -8.92 13.17 -21.34
N THR A 368 -7.95 14.06 -21.52
CA THR A 368 -6.73 13.82 -22.28
C THR A 368 -5.47 13.81 -21.42
N LEU A 369 -5.57 14.30 -20.18
CA LEU A 369 -4.50 14.51 -19.20
C LEU A 369 -3.37 15.39 -19.76
N GLN A 370 -3.66 16.20 -20.78
CA GLN A 370 -2.68 17.11 -21.36
C GLN A 370 -2.63 18.40 -20.53
N PRO A 371 -1.42 18.90 -20.21
CA PRO A 371 -1.24 20.18 -19.53
C PRO A 371 -1.83 21.34 -20.35
N VAL A 372 -2.60 22.20 -19.70
CA VAL A 372 -3.15 23.43 -20.31
C VAL A 372 -2.60 24.71 -19.70
N HIS A 373 -2.19 24.68 -18.42
CA HIS A 373 -1.63 25.85 -17.73
C HIS A 373 -0.83 25.44 -16.49
N THR A 374 0.20 26.22 -16.15
CA THR A 374 1.01 26.03 -14.96
C THR A 374 1.28 27.38 -14.32
N THR A 375 1.12 27.46 -13.00
CA THR A 375 1.45 28.67 -12.21
C THR A 375 1.82 28.28 -10.78
N SER A 376 2.18 29.25 -9.94
CA SER A 376 2.50 29.05 -8.53
C SER A 376 1.29 29.36 -7.64
N VAL A 377 1.21 28.66 -6.52
CA VAL A 377 0.24 28.90 -5.45
C VAL A 377 0.82 29.93 -4.47
N HIS A 378 0.00 30.89 -4.03
CA HIS A 378 0.41 31.89 -3.02
C HIS A 378 -0.45 31.88 -1.74
N ASP A 379 -1.63 31.25 -1.77
CA ASP A 379 -2.45 31.02 -0.59
C ASP A 379 -3.32 29.77 -0.76
N VAL A 380 -3.58 29.07 0.35
CA VAL A 380 -4.45 27.89 0.36
C VAL A 380 -5.33 27.92 1.61
N THR A 381 -6.61 27.60 1.44
CA THR A 381 -7.53 27.26 2.53
C THR A 381 -8.21 25.94 2.21
N GLY A 382 -8.55 25.13 3.20
CA GLY A 382 -9.18 23.83 2.97
C GLY A 382 -8.93 22.87 4.12
N PRO A 383 -8.98 21.55 3.86
CA PRO A 383 -8.79 20.55 4.89
C PRO A 383 -7.35 20.53 5.38
N THR A 384 -7.18 20.38 6.70
CA THR A 384 -5.85 20.35 7.34
C THR A 384 -5.23 18.95 7.35
N GLY A 385 -6.05 17.90 7.20
CA GLY A 385 -5.62 16.52 7.44
C GLY A 385 -5.63 16.11 8.92
N ARG A 386 -5.97 17.03 9.84
CA ARG A 386 -5.77 16.86 11.29
C ARG A 386 -7.05 17.07 12.12
N ASP A 387 -8.17 17.38 11.49
CA ASP A 387 -9.45 17.59 12.16
C ASP A 387 -10.64 17.31 11.23
N LEU A 388 -11.71 16.72 11.76
CA LEU A 388 -12.92 16.41 10.97
C LEU A 388 -13.68 17.66 10.51
N ALA A 389 -13.61 18.75 11.27
CA ALA A 389 -14.37 19.97 10.96
C ALA A 389 -13.92 20.61 9.64
N SER A 390 -12.62 20.55 9.32
CA SER A 390 -12.06 21.05 8.07
C SER A 390 -12.06 20.02 6.95
N ALA A 391 -12.19 18.72 7.25
CA ALA A 391 -11.99 17.63 6.28
C ALA A 391 -12.88 17.70 5.03
N SER A 392 -14.09 18.24 5.17
CA SER A 392 -15.05 18.46 4.06
C SER A 392 -14.99 19.85 3.44
N ALA A 393 -14.14 20.74 3.95
CA ALA A 393 -13.99 22.08 3.40
C ALA A 393 -13.42 21.99 1.97
N PRO A 394 -13.92 22.80 1.03
CA PRO A 394 -13.35 22.82 -0.31
C PRO A 394 -11.92 23.35 -0.27
N THR A 395 -11.03 22.79 -1.09
CA THR A 395 -9.66 23.29 -1.21
C THR A 395 -9.67 24.51 -2.12
N ARG A 396 -9.42 25.69 -1.57
CA ARG A 396 -9.32 26.94 -2.34
C ARG A 396 -7.87 27.36 -2.46
N VAL A 397 -7.44 27.61 -3.69
CA VAL A 397 -6.05 27.91 -4.04
C VAL A 397 -5.99 29.27 -4.72
N GLY A 398 -5.19 30.19 -4.18
CA GLY A 398 -4.82 31.44 -4.83
C GLY A 398 -3.65 31.24 -5.77
N LEU A 399 -3.79 31.75 -6.99
CA LEU A 399 -2.80 31.65 -8.06
C LEU A 399 -1.95 32.92 -8.13
N ALA A 400 -0.65 32.78 -8.38
CA ALA A 400 0.25 33.92 -8.53
C ALA A 400 -0.08 34.76 -9.78
N ASP A 401 -0.51 34.10 -10.85
CA ASP A 401 -0.89 34.73 -12.12
C ASP A 401 -2.37 34.48 -12.43
N PRO A 402 -3.05 35.42 -13.12
CA PRO A 402 -4.39 35.19 -13.61
C PRO A 402 -4.41 34.11 -14.69
N LEU A 403 -5.44 33.25 -14.66
CA LEU A 403 -5.70 32.25 -15.69
C LEU A 403 -5.91 32.92 -17.06
N PRO A 404 -5.27 32.40 -18.12
CA PRO A 404 -5.60 32.79 -19.48
C PRO A 404 -7.11 32.61 -19.77
N PRO A 405 -7.74 33.48 -20.59
CA PRO A 405 -9.19 33.45 -20.81
C PRO A 405 -9.76 32.09 -21.21
N GLU A 406 -9.06 31.36 -22.08
CA GLU A 406 -9.44 30.01 -22.54
C GLU A 406 -9.32 28.95 -21.45
N VAL A 407 -8.30 29.04 -20.60
CA VAL A 407 -8.10 28.14 -19.46
C VAL A 407 -9.16 28.43 -18.39
N HIS A 408 -9.45 29.71 -18.14
CA HIS A 408 -10.50 30.13 -17.21
C HIS A 408 -11.87 29.64 -17.67
N ALA A 409 -12.19 29.74 -18.96
CA ALA A 409 -13.44 29.21 -19.52
C ALA A 409 -13.53 27.68 -19.33
N ALA A 410 -12.47 26.94 -19.67
CA ALA A 410 -12.43 25.48 -19.49
C ALA A 410 -12.56 25.05 -18.02
N ALA A 411 -11.93 25.80 -17.10
CA ALA A 411 -12.03 25.59 -15.67
C ALA A 411 -13.49 25.74 -15.18
N ARG A 412 -14.19 26.78 -15.65
CA ARG A 412 -15.60 27.04 -15.29
C ARG A 412 -16.57 26.01 -15.85
N GLU A 413 -16.20 25.32 -16.92
CA GLU A 413 -16.96 24.21 -17.49
C GLU A 413 -16.69 22.86 -16.79
N GLY A 414 -15.81 22.83 -15.77
CA GLY A 414 -15.47 21.62 -15.02
C GLY A 414 -14.63 20.62 -15.84
N MET A 415 -13.93 21.11 -16.88
CA MET A 415 -13.13 20.27 -17.77
C MET A 415 -11.71 20.02 -17.24
N LEU A 416 -11.30 20.73 -16.19
CA LEU A 416 -9.91 20.70 -15.71
C LEU A 416 -9.76 19.93 -14.41
N ALA A 417 -8.60 19.29 -14.27
CA ALA A 417 -8.08 18.77 -13.02
C ALA A 417 -6.76 19.48 -12.66
N ALA A 418 -6.46 19.60 -11.38
CA ALA A 418 -5.29 20.24 -10.84
C ALA A 418 -4.34 19.20 -10.23
N GLU A 419 -3.05 19.29 -10.57
CA GLU A 419 -1.97 18.47 -10.00
C GLU A 419 -0.96 19.37 -9.28
N ASN A 420 -0.48 18.91 -8.13
CA ASN A 420 0.66 19.51 -7.44
C ASN A 420 1.97 18.92 -7.97
N VAL A 421 2.61 19.61 -8.90
CA VAL A 421 3.80 19.10 -9.58
C VAL A 421 5.09 19.30 -8.77
N THR A 422 5.00 20.03 -7.65
CA THR A 422 6.09 20.16 -6.66
C THR A 422 6.23 18.91 -5.81
N ARG A 423 5.11 18.23 -5.55
CA ARG A 423 5.02 17.00 -4.77
C ARG A 423 5.14 15.75 -5.64
N THR A 424 6.23 15.71 -6.41
CA THR A 424 6.58 14.57 -7.28
C THR A 424 8.00 14.08 -6.97
N PRO A 425 8.22 12.78 -6.65
CA PRO A 425 9.53 12.31 -6.25
C PRO A 425 10.28 11.64 -7.41
N GLU A 426 11.61 11.72 -7.39
CA GLU A 426 12.48 10.74 -8.05
C GLU A 426 12.31 9.39 -7.37
N VAL A 427 12.21 8.30 -8.15
CA VAL A 427 11.95 6.96 -7.60
C VAL A 427 13.05 5.99 -7.99
N SER A 428 13.58 5.28 -7.01
CA SER A 428 14.58 4.23 -7.16
C SER A 428 14.09 2.97 -6.45
N ILE A 429 13.91 1.89 -7.20
CA ILE A 429 13.54 0.56 -6.69
C ILE A 429 14.63 -0.41 -7.13
N THR A 430 15.47 -0.86 -6.19
CA THR A 430 16.73 -1.57 -6.54
C THR A 430 16.93 -2.85 -5.75
N GLY A 431 17.23 -3.95 -6.43
CA GLY A 431 17.53 -5.23 -5.77
C GLY A 431 16.38 -5.78 -4.91
N CYS A 432 15.14 -5.39 -5.19
CA CYS A 432 13.96 -5.82 -4.44
C CYS A 432 13.42 -7.15 -4.97
N THR A 433 12.69 -7.88 -4.14
CA THR A 433 11.99 -9.10 -4.55
C THR A 433 10.49 -9.02 -4.31
N PHE A 434 9.70 -9.45 -5.28
CA PHE A 434 8.23 -9.44 -5.26
C PHE A 434 7.71 -10.86 -5.48
N ARG A 435 6.84 -11.34 -4.58
CA ARG A 435 6.31 -12.70 -4.56
C ARG A 435 4.84 -12.72 -4.14
N ARG A 436 4.11 -13.73 -4.63
CA ARG A 436 2.72 -14.01 -4.20
C ARG A 436 1.83 -12.76 -4.32
N VAL A 437 2.00 -12.00 -5.42
CA VAL A 437 1.28 -10.74 -5.63
C VAL A 437 0.05 -10.99 -6.52
N PRO A 438 -1.17 -10.79 -6.01
CA PRO A 438 -2.41 -10.99 -6.76
C PRO A 438 -2.72 -9.84 -7.73
N THR A 439 -1.98 -8.74 -7.65
CA THR A 439 -2.15 -7.51 -8.44
C THR A 439 -0.89 -7.13 -9.21
N ARG A 440 -0.69 -5.84 -9.49
CA ARG A 440 0.56 -5.34 -10.04
C ARG A 440 1.61 -5.37 -8.94
N ALA A 441 2.88 -5.56 -9.29
CA ALA A 441 3.93 -5.45 -8.28
C ALA A 441 4.30 -3.98 -8.00
N ILE A 442 4.38 -3.16 -9.06
CA ILE A 442 4.73 -1.74 -8.97
C ILE A 442 3.73 -0.94 -9.81
N LEU A 443 2.98 -0.04 -9.18
CA LEU A 443 2.29 1.07 -9.84
C LEU A 443 3.12 2.36 -9.61
N VAL A 444 3.57 3.01 -10.68
CA VAL A 444 4.41 4.22 -10.54
C VAL A 444 4.05 5.30 -11.54
N THR A 445 3.62 6.44 -11.02
CA THR A 445 3.12 7.59 -11.78
C THR A 445 3.70 8.87 -11.20
N THR A 446 4.93 9.20 -11.59
CA THR A 446 5.63 10.43 -11.17
C THR A 446 6.39 11.03 -12.34
N ARG A 447 6.43 12.38 -12.38
CA ARG A 447 7.04 13.15 -13.48
C ARG A 447 8.56 13.14 -13.44
N ARG A 448 9.17 12.79 -12.30
CA ARG A 448 10.62 12.72 -12.14
C ARG A 448 11.13 11.34 -12.59
N PRO A 449 12.45 11.19 -12.81
CA PRO A 449 13.04 9.92 -13.21
C PRO A 449 12.66 8.76 -12.29
N VAL A 450 12.34 7.63 -12.91
CA VAL A 450 12.05 6.35 -12.23
C VAL A 450 13.08 5.32 -12.68
N ARG A 451 13.70 4.63 -11.72
CA ARG A 451 14.63 3.52 -11.97
C ARG A 451 14.19 2.28 -11.22
N ILE A 452 13.95 1.20 -11.96
CA ILE A 452 13.64 -0.14 -11.46
C ILE A 452 14.78 -1.06 -11.91
N GLU A 453 15.65 -1.47 -10.99
CA GLU A 453 16.91 -2.12 -11.33
C GLU A 453 17.20 -3.37 -10.47
N GLY A 454 17.59 -4.46 -11.13
CA GLY A 454 18.06 -5.66 -10.44
C GLY A 454 17.02 -6.33 -9.55
N CYS A 455 15.73 -6.04 -9.76
CA CYS A 455 14.63 -6.61 -9.00
C CYS A 455 14.24 -8.00 -9.53
N ARG A 456 13.62 -8.81 -8.67
CA ARG A 456 13.09 -10.13 -9.00
C ARG A 456 11.58 -10.16 -8.80
N PHE A 457 10.85 -10.58 -9.82
CA PHE A 457 9.39 -10.72 -9.82
C PHE A 457 9.03 -12.18 -10.04
N GLU A 458 8.22 -12.74 -9.14
CA GLU A 458 7.86 -14.17 -9.16
C GLU A 458 6.35 -14.35 -8.97
N SER A 459 5.71 -14.99 -9.93
CA SER A 459 4.28 -15.38 -9.86
C SER A 459 3.37 -14.18 -9.57
N ILE A 460 3.52 -13.12 -10.37
CA ILE A 460 2.69 -11.90 -10.31
C ILE A 460 1.46 -12.11 -11.20
N ALA A 461 0.27 -11.91 -10.63
CA ALA A 461 -0.99 -12.24 -11.30
C ALA A 461 -1.49 -11.16 -12.28
N MET A 462 -1.11 -9.89 -12.10
CA MET A 462 -1.35 -8.78 -13.05
C MET A 462 -0.02 -8.30 -13.66
N PRO A 463 0.03 -7.22 -14.50
CA PRO A 463 1.30 -6.72 -15.01
C PRO A 463 2.30 -6.43 -13.88
N CYS A 464 3.54 -6.90 -14.03
CA CYS A 464 4.57 -6.71 -12.99
C CYS A 464 4.76 -5.22 -12.68
N ILE A 465 4.79 -4.38 -13.72
CA ILE A 465 4.93 -2.93 -13.62
C ILE A 465 3.78 -2.29 -14.39
N GLN A 466 3.06 -1.38 -13.75
CA GLN A 466 2.04 -0.56 -14.38
C GLN A 466 2.38 0.93 -14.25
N ILE A 467 2.15 1.66 -15.33
CA ILE A 467 2.19 3.11 -15.39
C ILE A 467 0.79 3.57 -15.80
N ALA A 468 0.09 4.22 -14.88
CA ALA A 468 -1.25 4.76 -15.09
C ALA A 468 -1.26 6.29 -14.91
N ALA A 469 -2.45 6.86 -14.96
CA ALA A 469 -2.84 8.18 -14.48
C ALA A 469 -4.28 8.38 -14.94
N ASP A 470 -5.15 8.93 -14.11
CA ASP A 470 -6.51 9.26 -14.54
C ASP A 470 -7.11 10.39 -13.71
N ALA A 471 -8.07 11.10 -14.31
CA ALA A 471 -8.90 12.11 -13.64
C ALA A 471 -10.39 11.75 -13.79
N SER A 472 -10.70 10.47 -13.59
CA SER A 472 -12.04 9.91 -13.81
C SER A 472 -12.47 8.86 -12.79
N ASP A 473 -11.55 8.04 -12.30
CA ASP A 473 -11.80 6.90 -11.42
C ASP A 473 -10.98 7.04 -10.13
N TRP A 474 -9.69 6.73 -10.14
CA TRP A 474 -8.81 6.83 -8.96
C TRP A 474 -8.34 8.25 -8.67
N TRP A 475 -8.32 9.12 -9.68
CA TRP A 475 -7.80 10.48 -9.57
C TRP A 475 -6.32 10.52 -9.12
N GLU A 476 -5.56 9.47 -9.46
CA GLU A 476 -4.13 9.40 -9.22
C GLU A 476 -3.37 10.08 -10.38
N SER A 477 -2.49 11.02 -10.01
CA SER A 477 -1.78 11.88 -10.95
C SER A 477 -0.31 11.52 -11.10
N GLY A 478 0.32 12.13 -12.11
CA GLY A 478 1.76 12.05 -12.34
C GLY A 478 2.12 11.38 -13.66
N PRO A 479 2.11 12.12 -14.80
CA PRO A 479 2.61 11.57 -16.05
C PRO A 479 4.10 11.26 -15.95
N VAL A 480 4.50 10.01 -16.16
CA VAL A 480 5.94 9.69 -16.23
C VAL A 480 6.63 10.37 -17.40
N THR A 481 7.86 10.84 -17.19
CA THR A 481 8.67 11.44 -18.25
C THR A 481 9.81 10.52 -18.71
N ASP A 482 10.44 9.83 -17.75
CA ASP A 482 11.60 8.97 -17.97
C ASP A 482 11.62 7.79 -17.00
N VAL A 483 11.36 6.59 -17.51
CA VAL A 483 11.38 5.34 -16.74
C VAL A 483 12.45 4.41 -17.31
N THR A 484 13.30 3.87 -16.45
CA THR A 484 14.30 2.86 -16.81
C THR A 484 14.07 1.59 -16.01
N ILE A 485 13.79 0.50 -16.71
CA ILE A 485 13.58 -0.86 -16.18
C ILE A 485 14.75 -1.70 -16.70
N VAL A 486 15.72 -1.99 -15.83
CA VAL A 486 17.01 -2.57 -16.25
C VAL A 486 17.49 -3.72 -15.38
N GLY A 487 18.00 -4.79 -16.00
CA GLY A 487 18.64 -5.87 -15.27
C GLY A 487 17.70 -6.67 -14.35
N ASN A 488 16.39 -6.59 -14.56
CA ASN A 488 15.41 -7.27 -13.72
C ASN A 488 15.16 -8.71 -14.19
N THR A 489 14.72 -9.54 -13.26
CA THR A 489 14.38 -10.95 -13.49
C THR A 489 12.87 -11.15 -13.30
N PHE A 490 12.19 -11.64 -14.33
CA PHE A 490 10.75 -11.92 -14.29
C PHE A 490 10.49 -13.41 -14.49
N ARG A 491 9.75 -14.03 -13.58
CA ARG A 491 9.45 -15.47 -13.60
C ARG A 491 7.98 -15.72 -13.36
N ASP A 492 7.44 -16.72 -14.07
CA ASP A 492 6.03 -17.10 -13.98
C ASP A 492 5.07 -15.92 -14.19
N VAL A 493 5.33 -15.11 -15.22
CA VAL A 493 4.51 -13.95 -15.55
C VAL A 493 3.32 -14.37 -16.40
N THR A 494 2.09 -14.12 -15.91
CA THR A 494 0.83 -14.54 -16.54
C THR A 494 0.08 -13.43 -17.25
N ALA A 495 0.31 -12.16 -16.89
CA ALA A 495 -0.46 -11.01 -17.37
C ALA A 495 0.40 -9.91 -18.02
N GLY A 496 1.62 -10.25 -18.41
CA GLY A 496 2.60 -9.34 -18.99
C GLY A 496 3.53 -8.68 -17.98
N VAL A 497 4.63 -8.14 -18.48
CA VAL A 497 5.66 -7.49 -17.65
C VAL A 497 5.33 -6.02 -17.43
N LEU A 498 4.93 -5.31 -18.49
CA LEU A 498 4.74 -3.86 -18.47
C LEU A 498 3.39 -3.48 -19.06
N GLU A 499 2.62 -2.69 -18.33
CA GLU A 499 1.44 -2.02 -18.84
C GLU A 499 1.57 -0.50 -18.71
N VAL A 500 1.25 0.22 -19.78
CA VAL A 500 1.06 1.68 -19.76
C VAL A 500 -0.37 1.98 -20.16
N ALA A 501 -1.18 2.40 -19.19
CA ALA A 501 -2.63 2.49 -19.36
C ALA A 501 -3.22 3.75 -18.67
N PRO A 502 -2.91 4.97 -19.15
CA PRO A 502 -3.59 6.16 -18.67
C PRO A 502 -5.09 6.10 -19.00
N GLY A 503 -5.93 6.69 -18.14
CA GLY A 503 -7.40 6.77 -18.24
C GLY A 503 -7.89 7.71 -19.36
N ILE A 504 -7.34 7.58 -20.56
CA ILE A 504 -7.67 8.38 -21.74
C ILE A 504 -8.29 7.51 -22.84
N ALA A 505 -9.00 8.14 -23.78
CA ALA A 505 -9.53 7.44 -24.95
C ALA A 505 -8.40 6.89 -25.84
N ALA A 506 -8.62 5.74 -26.48
CA ALA A 506 -7.67 5.16 -27.43
C ALA A 506 -7.33 6.14 -28.57
N GLY A 507 -6.07 6.15 -29.02
CA GLY A 507 -5.58 7.07 -30.05
C GLY A 507 -5.38 8.53 -29.60
N SER A 508 -5.61 8.85 -28.32
CA SER A 508 -5.31 10.17 -27.76
C SER A 508 -3.81 10.47 -27.77
N ALA A 509 -3.46 11.76 -27.63
CA ALA A 509 -2.08 12.18 -27.52
C ALA A 509 -1.38 11.48 -26.32
N PRO A 510 -0.08 11.14 -26.44
CA PRO A 510 0.64 10.53 -25.34
C PRO A 510 0.66 11.40 -24.07
N VAL A 511 0.35 10.78 -22.95
CA VAL A 511 0.44 11.34 -21.59
C VAL A 511 1.84 11.08 -21.03
N HIS A 512 2.35 9.87 -21.26
CA HIS A 512 3.63 9.40 -20.74
C HIS A 512 4.77 9.61 -21.74
N GLY A 513 5.96 9.86 -21.20
CA GLY A 513 7.20 10.12 -21.92
C GLY A 513 7.87 8.83 -22.42
N THR A 514 9.08 8.58 -21.92
CA THR A 514 9.93 7.47 -22.36
C THR A 514 9.96 6.35 -21.33
N VAL A 515 9.82 5.11 -21.80
CA VAL A 515 10.15 3.91 -21.03
C VAL A 515 11.28 3.14 -21.72
N ARG A 516 12.33 2.85 -20.99
CA ARG A 516 13.45 1.99 -21.41
C ARG A 516 13.37 0.66 -20.68
N PHE A 517 13.37 -0.43 -21.44
CA PHE A 517 13.35 -1.80 -20.96
C PHE A 517 14.61 -2.49 -21.48
N GLU A 518 15.64 -2.56 -20.65
CA GLU A 518 17.00 -2.93 -21.08
C GLU A 518 17.61 -4.06 -20.23
N ASP A 519 18.33 -5.00 -20.84
CA ASP A 519 19.07 -6.06 -20.13
C ASP A 519 18.23 -6.91 -19.14
N ASN A 520 16.92 -7.04 -19.37
CA ASN A 520 16.05 -7.84 -18.49
C ASN A 520 16.00 -9.31 -18.94
N ASP A 521 15.79 -10.21 -17.98
CA ASP A 521 15.63 -11.65 -18.21
C ASP A 521 14.21 -12.09 -17.85
N VAL A 522 13.42 -12.46 -18.86
CA VAL A 522 11.97 -12.63 -18.76
C VAL A 522 11.58 -14.06 -19.13
N GLU A 523 10.87 -14.73 -18.22
CA GLU A 523 10.16 -15.97 -18.49
C GLU A 523 8.65 -15.71 -18.47
N LEU A 524 8.04 -15.83 -19.64
CA LEU A 524 6.63 -15.62 -19.88
C LEU A 524 5.89 -16.97 -19.90
N THR A 525 4.70 -17.01 -19.29
CA THR A 525 3.75 -18.12 -19.43
C THR A 525 2.66 -17.85 -20.47
N ASP A 526 2.46 -16.58 -20.83
CA ASP A 526 1.64 -16.07 -21.92
C ASP A 526 2.51 -15.14 -22.79
N PRO A 527 2.38 -15.12 -24.13
CA PRO A 527 3.27 -14.36 -24.99
C PRO A 527 3.27 -12.84 -24.74
N LEU A 528 2.32 -12.25 -24.01
CA LEU A 528 2.32 -10.81 -23.73
C LEU A 528 3.54 -10.36 -22.92
N LEU A 529 4.39 -9.51 -23.50
CA LEU A 529 5.48 -8.83 -22.80
C LEU A 529 5.01 -7.46 -22.29
N ALA A 530 4.39 -6.66 -23.16
CA ALA A 530 3.96 -5.31 -22.81
C ALA A 530 2.71 -4.85 -23.57
N ASP A 531 1.88 -4.03 -22.90
CA ASP A 531 0.73 -3.34 -23.49
C ASP A 531 0.85 -1.82 -23.26
N LEU A 532 0.98 -1.06 -24.34
CA LEU A 532 1.47 0.32 -24.30
C LEU A 532 0.47 1.29 -24.96
N ARG A 533 -0.28 2.02 -24.12
CA ARG A 533 -1.20 3.09 -24.52
C ARG A 533 -0.75 4.44 -23.98
N GLY A 534 -0.94 5.51 -24.75
CA GLY A 534 -0.64 6.87 -24.29
C GLY A 534 0.84 7.12 -23.96
N LEU A 535 1.75 6.32 -24.52
CA LEU A 535 3.20 6.42 -24.33
C LEU A 535 3.87 7.08 -25.54
N ARG A 536 4.84 7.97 -25.33
CA ARG A 536 5.54 8.64 -26.43
C ARG A 536 6.61 7.75 -27.05
N THR A 537 7.40 7.07 -26.23
CA THR A 537 8.55 6.28 -26.72
C THR A 537 8.79 5.06 -25.84
N PHE A 538 8.91 3.91 -26.49
CA PHE A 538 9.35 2.67 -25.87
C PHE A 538 10.67 2.22 -26.49
N VAL A 539 11.64 1.89 -25.65
CA VAL A 539 12.96 1.39 -26.07
C VAL A 539 13.19 0.04 -25.41
N ALA A 540 13.26 -1.01 -26.22
CA ALA A 540 13.60 -2.36 -25.75
C ALA A 540 14.95 -2.81 -26.34
N ARG A 541 15.93 -3.12 -25.48
CA ARG A 541 17.30 -3.49 -25.90
C ARG A 541 17.89 -4.58 -25.03
N ALA A 542 18.57 -5.53 -25.66
CA ALA A 542 19.36 -6.56 -24.99
C ALA A 542 18.60 -7.38 -23.92
N ASN A 543 17.27 -7.43 -24.00
CA ASN A 543 16.46 -8.31 -23.16
C ASN A 543 16.54 -9.75 -23.66
N HIS A 544 16.51 -10.67 -22.72
CA HIS A 544 16.40 -12.10 -22.95
C HIS A 544 14.99 -12.53 -22.58
N VAL A 545 14.21 -13.01 -23.56
CA VAL A 545 12.80 -13.34 -23.35
C VAL A 545 12.54 -14.78 -23.77
N HIS A 546 11.99 -15.55 -22.84
CA HIS A 546 11.53 -16.92 -23.06
C HIS A 546 10.01 -16.98 -23.00
N GLY A 547 9.39 -17.45 -24.07
CA GLY A 547 7.94 -17.68 -24.13
C GLY A 547 7.57 -19.16 -24.09
N PRO A 548 6.29 -19.48 -23.83
CA PRO A 548 5.79 -20.85 -23.92
C PRO A 548 5.97 -21.36 -25.36
N GLY A 549 6.48 -22.59 -25.52
CA GLY A 549 6.62 -23.23 -26.84
C GLY A 549 7.58 -22.56 -27.83
N GLY A 550 8.39 -21.59 -27.39
CA GLY A 550 9.27 -20.81 -28.28
C GLY A 550 8.56 -19.67 -29.03
N ASP A 551 7.36 -19.30 -28.60
CA ASP A 551 6.62 -18.18 -29.17
C ASP A 551 7.36 -16.85 -28.98
N ARG A 552 7.20 -15.95 -29.96
CA ARG A 552 7.76 -14.60 -29.89
C ARG A 552 6.97 -13.76 -28.88
N PRO A 553 7.65 -12.92 -28.08
CA PRO A 553 6.97 -11.99 -27.20
C PRO A 553 6.11 -11.01 -28.00
N VAL A 554 4.92 -10.73 -27.47
CA VAL A 554 3.94 -9.80 -28.01
C VAL A 554 4.08 -8.47 -27.29
N ILE A 555 4.26 -7.40 -28.07
CA ILE A 555 4.20 -6.02 -27.59
C ILE A 555 3.00 -5.38 -28.31
N ARG A 556 2.00 -4.95 -27.53
CA ARG A 556 0.84 -4.21 -28.04
C ARG A 556 1.12 -2.72 -27.89
N VAL A 557 0.88 -1.99 -28.96
CA VAL A 557 1.30 -0.60 -29.08
C VAL A 557 0.19 0.20 -29.76
N ASP A 558 -0.31 1.25 -29.10
CA ASP A 558 -1.22 2.21 -29.75
C ASP A 558 -0.45 3.00 -30.84
N ALA A 559 -1.15 3.44 -31.88
CA ALA A 559 -0.58 4.12 -33.05
C ALA A 559 0.27 5.37 -32.71
N ALA A 560 0.05 5.95 -31.53
CA ALA A 560 0.77 7.14 -31.06
C ALA A 560 2.19 6.86 -30.52
N VAL A 561 2.54 5.60 -30.23
CA VAL A 561 3.82 5.26 -29.59
C VAL A 561 4.91 5.04 -30.64
N ARG A 562 6.09 5.62 -30.41
CA ARG A 562 7.30 5.32 -31.20
C ARG A 562 8.02 4.11 -30.60
N ASP A 563 7.92 2.97 -31.27
CA ASP A 563 8.68 1.76 -30.92
C ASP A 563 10.06 1.76 -31.61
N ARG A 564 11.11 1.57 -30.81
CA ARG A 564 12.51 1.47 -31.26
C ARG A 564 13.18 0.30 -30.55
N GLY A 565 12.72 -0.93 -30.81
CA GLY A 565 13.25 -2.14 -30.20
C GLY A 565 13.68 -3.24 -31.17
N SER A 566 14.66 -4.03 -30.75
CA SER A 566 14.93 -5.38 -31.27
C SER A 566 15.08 -6.31 -30.07
N CYS A 567 14.02 -7.03 -29.70
CA CYS A 567 14.11 -8.14 -28.75
C CYS A 567 14.68 -9.36 -29.49
N ARG A 568 15.59 -10.11 -28.86
CA ARG A 568 16.14 -11.36 -29.42
C ARG A 568 15.61 -12.55 -28.66
#